data_AF-A0A4Y1WRT2-F1
#
_entry.id   AF-A0A4Y1WRT2-F1
#
_cell.length_a   1.000
_cell.length_b   1.000
_cell.length_c   1.000
_cell.angle_alpha   90.00
_cell.angle_beta   90.00
_cell.angle_gamma   90.00
#
_symmetry.space_group_name_H-M   'P 1'
#
loop_
_entity.id
_entity.type
_entity.pdbx_description
1 polymer ?
#
loop_
_entity_poly.entity_id
_entity_poly.type
_entity_poly.pdbx_seq_one_letter_code
_entity_poly.pdbx_strand_id
1 'polypeptide(L)'
;MGNMFANASRPFYQSVSMMYLECIGLSEYENFARRHFENSGRKIGQGVVADIYDRFDGVTWYVQKMLNMLYGITPERGECRAEMLPEALGNILDSYKYTYQEILFRLPERQKELLIAISKEGAARAVTSGEFVQKYSLPSPSSVQAALKGLLEKDFVTHEQGVYRIYDKFFGIWLNKNY
;
A
#
# COMPACT_ATOMS: atom_id res chain seq x y z
N MET A 1 -1.98 20.08 -0.39
CA MET A 1 -3.05 21.06 -0.75
C MET A 1 -4.06 21.32 0.37
N GLY A 2 -4.46 20.34 1.21
CA GLY A 2 -5.48 20.55 2.25
C GLY A 2 -5.19 21.68 3.28
N ASN A 3 -3.92 21.96 3.57
CA ASN A 3 -3.54 23.04 4.49
C ASN A 3 -3.89 24.45 4.00
N MET A 4 -4.18 24.66 2.71
CA MET A 4 -4.56 25.98 2.17
C MET A 4 -5.97 26.38 2.58
N PHE A 5 -6.88 25.40 2.68
CA PHE A 5 -8.31 25.62 2.93
C PHE A 5 -8.75 25.24 4.35
N ALA A 6 -8.01 24.36 5.02
CA ALA A 6 -8.34 23.85 6.35
C ALA A 6 -7.64 24.59 7.51
N ASN A 7 -6.72 25.52 7.21
CA ASN A 7 -5.95 26.22 8.24
C ASN A 7 -6.42 27.68 8.40
N ALA A 8 -6.87 28.04 9.60
CA ALA A 8 -7.36 29.38 9.96
C ALA A 8 -6.37 30.53 9.70
N SER A 9 -5.07 30.23 9.62
CA SER A 9 -4.03 31.21 9.32
C SER A 9 -3.84 31.49 7.81
N ARG A 10 -4.60 30.84 6.93
CA ARG A 10 -4.46 30.97 5.46
C ARG A 10 -5.63 31.77 4.86
N PRO A 11 -5.39 32.60 3.82
CA PRO A 11 -6.43 33.44 3.22
C PRO A 11 -7.67 32.71 2.67
N PHE A 12 -7.52 31.45 2.31
CA PHE A 12 -8.59 30.61 1.75
C PHE A 12 -9.23 29.69 2.79
N TYR A 13 -9.04 29.99 4.09
CA TYR A 13 -9.68 29.23 5.15
C TYR A 13 -11.19 29.22 4.97
N GLN A 14 -11.79 28.03 4.97
CA GLN A 14 -13.24 27.83 4.80
C GLN A 14 -13.83 28.39 3.49
N SER A 15 -13.00 28.71 2.50
CA SER A 15 -13.49 29.20 1.20
C SER A 15 -13.99 28.08 0.28
N VAL A 16 -13.94 26.83 0.72
CA VAL A 16 -14.40 25.63 -0.03
C VAL A 16 -15.09 24.66 0.92
N SER A 17 -15.98 23.83 0.36
CA SER A 17 -16.54 22.68 1.07
C SER A 17 -15.62 21.47 0.88
N MET A 18 -15.31 20.78 1.98
CA MET A 18 -14.54 19.54 1.94
C MET A 18 -15.47 18.36 1.62
N MET A 19 -15.15 17.62 0.57
CA MET A 19 -15.80 16.35 0.24
C MET A 19 -14.85 15.22 0.57
N TYR A 20 -15.26 14.35 1.48
CA TYR A 20 -14.54 13.12 1.79
C TYR A 20 -15.02 12.02 0.84
N LEU A 21 -14.07 11.34 0.21
CA LEU A 21 -14.36 10.20 -0.65
C LEU A 21 -14.04 8.92 0.12
N GLU A 22 -15.06 8.07 0.26
CA GLU A 22 -14.89 6.73 0.79
C GLU A 22 -14.42 5.77 -0.31
N CYS A 23 -13.96 4.59 0.10
CA CYS A 23 -13.65 3.54 -0.86
C CYS A 23 -14.93 3.10 -1.59
N ILE A 24 -14.77 2.76 -2.87
CA ILE A 24 -15.87 2.18 -3.65
C ILE A 24 -16.26 0.84 -3.00
N GLY A 25 -17.56 0.55 -2.90
CA GLY A 25 -18.05 -0.67 -2.27
C GLY A 25 -17.59 -1.93 -3.00
N LEU A 26 -17.37 -3.02 -2.23
CA LEU A 26 -16.93 -4.32 -2.78
C LEU A 26 -17.84 -4.82 -3.91
N SER A 27 -19.16 -4.70 -3.76
CA SER A 27 -20.14 -5.15 -4.76
C SER A 27 -19.96 -4.46 -6.12
N GLU A 28 -19.54 -3.19 -6.13
CA GLU A 28 -19.28 -2.45 -7.37
C GLU A 28 -18.07 -3.02 -8.09
N TYR A 29 -17.01 -3.39 -7.36
CA TYR A 29 -15.85 -4.08 -7.93
C TYR A 29 -16.18 -5.49 -8.40
N GLU A 30 -17.03 -6.22 -7.68
CA GLU A 30 -17.48 -7.55 -8.10
C GLU A 30 -18.24 -7.49 -9.42
N ASN A 31 -19.16 -6.53 -9.55
CA ASN A 31 -19.92 -6.29 -10.78
C ASN A 31 -19.00 -5.84 -11.92
N PHE A 32 -18.09 -4.90 -11.64
CA PHE A 32 -17.09 -4.42 -12.59
C PHE A 32 -16.23 -5.57 -13.12
N ALA A 33 -15.62 -6.35 -12.23
CA ALA A 33 -14.75 -7.46 -12.62
C ALA A 33 -15.53 -8.51 -13.42
N ARG A 34 -16.69 -8.95 -12.92
CA ARG A 34 -17.52 -9.95 -13.60
C ARG A 34 -17.86 -9.54 -15.02
N ARG A 35 -18.35 -8.30 -15.21
CA ARG A 35 -18.69 -7.77 -16.53
C ARG A 35 -17.47 -7.78 -17.48
N HIS A 36 -16.30 -7.36 -17.01
CA HIS A 36 -15.10 -7.32 -17.85
C HIS A 36 -14.61 -8.72 -18.25
N PHE A 37 -14.62 -9.68 -17.33
CA PHE A 37 -14.22 -11.06 -17.62
C PHE A 37 -15.22 -11.72 -18.60
N GLU A 38 -16.53 -11.62 -18.33
CA GLU A 38 -17.58 -12.25 -19.14
C GLU A 38 -17.62 -11.71 -20.57
N ASN A 39 -17.41 -10.40 -20.77
CA ASN A 39 -17.35 -9.80 -22.11
C ASN A 39 -16.24 -10.39 -23.00
N SER A 40 -15.23 -11.01 -22.39
CA SER A 40 -14.13 -11.67 -23.10
C SER A 40 -14.25 -13.20 -23.13
N GLY A 41 -15.41 -13.73 -22.71
CA GLY A 41 -15.66 -15.16 -22.56
C GLY A 41 -14.96 -15.80 -21.35
N ARG A 42 -14.28 -15.01 -20.50
CA ARG A 42 -13.63 -15.49 -19.27
C ARG A 42 -14.62 -15.49 -18.09
N LYS A 43 -14.27 -16.20 -17.02
CA LYS A 43 -14.97 -16.15 -15.73
C LYS A 43 -14.04 -15.67 -14.63
N ILE A 44 -14.61 -15.13 -13.56
CA ILE A 44 -13.90 -14.85 -12.32
C ILE A 44 -14.54 -15.64 -11.19
N GLY A 45 -13.71 -16.37 -10.45
CA GLY A 45 -14.14 -17.18 -9.33
C GLY A 45 -14.72 -16.33 -8.20
N GLN A 46 -15.64 -16.91 -7.44
CA GLN A 46 -16.19 -16.28 -6.26
C GLN A 46 -15.09 -16.02 -5.22
N GLY A 47 -15.16 -14.88 -4.52
CA GLY A 47 -14.19 -14.51 -3.48
C GLY A 47 -12.91 -13.85 -4.01
N VAL A 48 -12.53 -14.03 -5.27
CA VAL A 48 -11.28 -13.44 -5.82
C VAL A 48 -11.25 -11.92 -5.66
N VAL A 49 -12.38 -11.24 -5.96
CA VAL A 49 -12.46 -9.78 -5.82
C VAL A 49 -12.43 -9.35 -4.36
N ALA A 50 -13.11 -10.09 -3.47
CA ALA A 50 -13.11 -9.84 -2.04
C ALA A 50 -11.70 -9.97 -1.43
N ASP A 51 -10.97 -11.03 -1.80
CA ASP A 51 -9.60 -11.26 -1.35
C ASP A 51 -8.66 -10.10 -1.73
N ILE A 52 -8.82 -9.54 -2.93
CA ILE A 52 -8.06 -8.36 -3.37
C ILE A 52 -8.51 -7.13 -2.58
N TYR A 53 -9.81 -6.93 -2.45
CA TYR A 53 -10.39 -5.77 -1.79
C TYR A 53 -9.91 -5.67 -0.34
N ASP A 54 -10.02 -6.76 0.43
CA ASP A 54 -9.62 -6.81 1.83
C ASP A 54 -8.11 -6.65 1.98
N ARG A 55 -7.32 -7.25 1.10
CA ARG A 55 -5.85 -7.12 1.13
C ARG A 55 -5.38 -5.68 0.92
N PHE A 56 -6.12 -4.89 0.13
CA PHE A 56 -5.74 -3.54 -0.23
C PHE A 56 -6.65 -2.46 0.34
N ASP A 57 -7.47 -2.79 1.35
CA ASP A 57 -8.44 -1.90 2.01
C ASP A 57 -9.32 -1.14 1.01
N GLY A 58 -9.73 -1.79 -0.09
CA GLY A 58 -10.61 -1.19 -1.10
C GLY A 58 -10.00 -0.04 -1.91
N VAL A 59 -8.70 0.25 -1.75
CA VAL A 59 -8.05 1.36 -2.45
C VAL A 59 -8.01 1.07 -3.96
N THR A 60 -8.74 1.89 -4.72
CA THR A 60 -9.05 1.69 -6.15
C THR A 60 -7.85 1.28 -7.00
N TRP A 61 -6.72 1.95 -6.83
CA TRP A 61 -5.54 1.71 -7.65
C TRP A 61 -5.02 0.27 -7.51
N TYR A 62 -4.91 -0.24 -6.28
CA TYR A 62 -4.42 -1.61 -6.04
C TYR A 62 -5.43 -2.65 -6.52
N VAL A 63 -6.73 -2.43 -6.25
CA VAL A 63 -7.80 -3.33 -6.69
C VAL A 63 -7.78 -3.45 -8.22
N GLN A 64 -7.78 -2.33 -8.93
CA GLN A 64 -7.75 -2.31 -10.38
C GLN A 64 -6.45 -2.90 -10.95
N LYS A 65 -5.29 -2.62 -10.34
CA LYS A 65 -4.01 -3.17 -10.79
C LYS A 65 -3.97 -4.71 -10.67
N MET A 66 -4.45 -5.25 -9.55
CA MET A 66 -4.57 -6.70 -9.34
C MET A 66 -5.56 -7.33 -10.32
N LEU A 67 -6.76 -6.75 -10.49
CA LEU A 67 -7.76 -7.25 -11.44
C LEU A 67 -7.25 -7.22 -12.88
N ASN A 68 -6.53 -6.16 -13.27
CA ASN A 68 -5.93 -6.06 -14.60
C ASN A 68 -4.86 -7.13 -14.83
N MET A 69 -4.00 -7.37 -13.84
CA MET A 69 -2.99 -8.43 -13.93
C MET A 69 -3.65 -9.81 -14.04
N LEU A 70 -4.63 -10.11 -13.17
CA LEU A 70 -5.38 -11.36 -13.20
C LEU A 70 -6.07 -11.58 -14.54
N TYR A 71 -6.69 -10.53 -15.09
CA TYR A 71 -7.32 -10.59 -16.41
C TYR A 71 -6.30 -10.95 -17.50
N GLY A 72 -5.10 -10.37 -17.44
CA GLY A 72 -4.03 -10.63 -18.39
C GLY A 72 -3.49 -12.06 -18.34
N ILE A 73 -3.36 -12.65 -17.15
CA ILE A 73 -2.86 -14.02 -16.98
C ILE A 73 -3.97 -15.09 -17.10
N THR A 74 -5.24 -14.70 -17.05
CA THR A 74 -6.37 -15.63 -17.23
C THR A 74 -6.51 -16.02 -18.69
N PRO A 75 -6.40 -17.33 -19.03
CA PRO A 75 -6.56 -17.80 -20.40
C PRO A 75 -7.89 -17.38 -21.03
N GLU A 76 -7.93 -17.22 -22.35
CA GLU A 76 -9.19 -17.05 -23.06
C GLU A 76 -10.13 -18.23 -22.75
N ARG A 77 -11.40 -17.93 -22.45
CA ARG A 77 -12.39 -18.92 -22.00
C ARG A 77 -12.07 -19.64 -20.68
N GLY A 78 -11.02 -19.19 -19.98
CA GLY A 78 -10.63 -19.69 -18.66
C GLY A 78 -11.39 -19.04 -17.51
N GLU A 79 -11.04 -19.48 -16.31
CA GLU A 79 -11.57 -18.99 -15.05
C GLU A 79 -10.43 -18.43 -14.19
N CYS A 80 -10.57 -17.18 -13.76
CA CYS A 80 -9.66 -16.57 -12.80
C CYS A 80 -9.93 -17.13 -11.40
N ARG A 81 -8.97 -17.88 -10.85
CA ARG A 81 -9.10 -18.54 -9.54
C ARG A 81 -8.25 -17.85 -8.48
N ALA A 82 -8.62 -18.02 -7.21
CA ALA A 82 -7.86 -17.45 -6.08
C ALA A 82 -6.40 -17.93 -6.06
N GLU A 83 -6.13 -19.13 -6.57
CA GLU A 83 -4.79 -19.71 -6.75
C GLU A 83 -3.87 -18.86 -7.64
N MET A 84 -4.43 -18.01 -8.49
CA MET A 84 -3.68 -17.12 -9.38
C MET A 84 -3.27 -15.80 -8.70
N LEU A 85 -3.81 -15.49 -7.52
CA LEU A 85 -3.50 -14.25 -6.80
C LEU A 85 -2.01 -14.10 -6.45
N PRO A 86 -1.30 -15.13 -5.95
CA PRO A 86 0.12 -15.02 -5.67
C PRO A 86 0.96 -14.76 -6.92
N GLU A 87 0.61 -15.38 -8.06
CA GLU A 87 1.28 -15.15 -9.34
C GLU A 87 1.05 -13.73 -9.83
N ALA A 88 -0.21 -13.26 -9.84
CA ALA A 88 -0.54 -11.89 -10.24
C ALA A 88 0.17 -10.86 -9.37
N LEU A 89 0.17 -11.05 -8.04
CA LEU A 89 0.90 -10.18 -7.12
C LEU A 89 2.40 -10.24 -7.41
N GLY A 90 2.98 -11.42 -7.60
CA GLY A 90 4.39 -11.61 -7.96
C GLY A 90 4.76 -10.82 -9.22
N ASN A 91 3.98 -10.94 -10.28
CA ASN A 91 4.19 -10.23 -11.54
C ASN A 91 4.14 -8.70 -11.37
N ILE A 92 3.23 -8.19 -10.52
CA ILE A 92 3.18 -6.76 -10.19
C ILE A 92 4.44 -6.33 -9.46
N LEU A 93 4.84 -7.05 -8.41
CA LEU A 93 6.03 -6.72 -7.62
C LEU A 93 7.31 -6.78 -8.47
N ASP A 94 7.41 -7.77 -9.36
CA ASP A 94 8.54 -7.91 -10.27
C ASP A 94 8.60 -6.75 -11.28
N SER A 95 7.44 -6.25 -11.74
CA SER A 95 7.39 -5.07 -12.62
C SER A 95 7.91 -3.80 -11.96
N TYR A 96 7.82 -3.70 -10.62
CA TYR A 96 8.33 -2.57 -9.83
C TYR A 96 9.71 -2.82 -9.20
N LYS A 97 10.28 -4.02 -9.35
CA LYS A 97 11.49 -4.46 -8.65
C LYS A 97 12.64 -3.45 -8.76
N TYR A 98 12.97 -3.02 -9.97
CA TYR A 98 14.08 -2.07 -10.18
C TYR A 98 13.79 -0.70 -9.53
N THR A 99 12.55 -0.23 -9.59
CA THR A 99 12.13 1.01 -8.93
C THR A 99 12.27 0.90 -7.42
N TYR A 100 11.81 -0.20 -6.82
CA TYR A 100 11.92 -0.44 -5.37
C TYR A 100 13.36 -0.59 -4.90
N GLN A 101 14.20 -1.27 -5.69
CA GLN A 101 15.64 -1.37 -5.41
C GLN A 101 16.32 0.00 -5.44
N GLU A 102 16.01 0.82 -6.45
CA GLU A 102 16.58 2.16 -6.57
C GLU A 102 16.12 3.08 -5.43
N ILE A 103 14.83 3.01 -5.05
CA ILE A 103 14.29 3.71 -3.89
C ILE A 103 15.07 3.34 -2.62
N LEU A 104 15.24 2.04 -2.35
CA LEU A 104 15.98 1.58 -1.17
C LEU A 104 17.45 1.98 -1.23
N PHE A 105 18.09 1.91 -2.39
CA PHE A 105 19.49 2.26 -2.56
C PHE A 105 19.75 3.74 -2.22
N ARG A 106 18.83 4.63 -2.61
CA ARG A 106 18.94 6.07 -2.33
C ARG A 106 18.59 6.44 -0.88
N LEU A 107 17.95 5.55 -0.13
CA LEU A 107 17.62 5.83 1.26
C LEU A 107 18.87 5.74 2.16
N PRO A 108 19.10 6.74 3.04
CA PRO A 108 20.09 6.63 4.09
C PRO A 108 19.88 5.36 4.92
N GLU A 109 20.96 4.73 5.36
CA GLU A 109 20.91 3.39 5.97
C GLU A 109 19.94 3.32 7.16
N ARG A 110 19.94 4.34 8.02
CA ARG A 110 19.03 4.40 9.19
C ARG A 110 17.56 4.52 8.80
N GLN A 111 17.25 5.20 7.68
CA GLN A 111 15.90 5.28 7.15
C GLN A 111 15.47 3.95 6.56
N LYS A 112 16.37 3.25 5.87
CA LYS A 112 16.13 1.91 5.33
C LYS A 112 15.86 0.89 6.44
N GLU A 113 16.71 0.83 7.47
CA GLU A 113 16.54 -0.06 8.63
C GLU A 113 15.17 0.15 9.29
N LEU A 114 14.80 1.41 9.55
CA LEU A 114 13.52 1.74 10.16
C LEU A 114 12.33 1.41 9.24
N LEU A 115 12.45 1.67 7.94
CA LEU A 115 11.40 1.37 6.96
C LEU A 115 11.11 -0.13 6.93
N ILE A 116 12.15 -0.97 6.91
CA ILE A 116 12.02 -2.43 6.96
C ILE A 116 11.36 -2.87 8.29
N ALA A 117 11.77 -2.27 9.42
CA ALA A 117 11.16 -2.56 10.72
C ALA A 117 9.66 -2.25 10.75
N ILE A 118 9.25 -1.08 10.24
CA ILE A 118 7.84 -0.68 10.13
C ILE A 118 7.07 -1.62 9.20
N SER A 119 7.67 -2.02 8.07
CA SER A 119 7.07 -2.96 7.12
C SER A 119 6.76 -4.32 7.76
N LYS A 120 7.67 -4.80 8.63
CA LYS A 120 7.52 -6.09 9.34
C LYS A 120 6.42 -6.09 10.39
N GLU A 121 6.15 -4.96 11.04
CA GLU A 121 4.99 -4.85 11.94
C GLU A 121 3.66 -4.75 11.18
N GLY A 122 3.68 -4.20 9.96
CA GLY A 122 2.48 -3.85 9.19
C GLY A 122 1.67 -2.67 9.77
N ALA A 123 1.59 -2.55 11.09
CA ALA A 123 0.95 -1.49 11.86
C ALA A 123 1.81 -1.13 13.08
N ALA A 124 2.95 -0.47 12.83
CA ALA A 124 3.92 -0.17 13.87
C ALA A 124 3.43 0.91 14.84
N ARG A 125 3.65 0.72 16.13
CA ARG A 125 3.32 1.69 17.19
C ARG A 125 4.53 1.93 18.06
N ALA A 126 4.59 3.10 18.70
CA ALA A 126 5.65 3.46 19.65
C ALA A 126 7.06 3.14 19.09
N VAL A 127 7.32 3.54 17.84
CA VAL A 127 8.56 3.15 17.12
C VAL A 127 9.85 3.66 17.77
N THR A 128 9.75 4.67 18.65
CA THR A 128 10.87 5.20 19.44
C THR A 128 11.02 4.52 20.82
N SER A 129 10.15 3.57 21.16
CA SER A 129 10.25 2.83 22.43
C SER A 129 11.50 1.97 22.48
N GLY A 130 12.04 1.76 23.68
CA GLY A 130 13.19 0.87 23.87
C GLY A 130 12.93 -0.55 23.37
N GLU A 131 11.70 -1.05 23.54
CA GLU A 131 11.28 -2.36 23.05
C GLU A 131 11.36 -2.46 21.52
N PHE A 132 10.80 -1.48 20.79
CA PHE A 132 10.86 -1.47 19.33
C PHE A 132 12.30 -1.33 18.81
N VAL A 133 13.07 -0.42 19.42
CA VAL A 133 14.48 -0.20 19.09
C VAL A 133 15.29 -1.48 19.28
N GLN A 134 15.08 -2.20 20.38
CA GLN A 134 15.77 -3.46 20.66
C GLN A 134 15.31 -4.58 19.74
N LYS A 135 13.99 -4.72 19.50
CA LYS A 135 13.40 -5.76 18.63
C LYS A 135 14.00 -5.76 17.23
N TYR A 136 14.26 -4.58 16.67
CA TYR A 136 14.78 -4.40 15.32
C TYR A 136 16.25 -3.98 15.28
N SER A 137 16.97 -4.07 16.40
CA SER A 137 18.39 -3.71 16.51
C SER A 137 18.71 -2.31 15.98
N LEU A 138 17.81 -1.36 16.22
CA LEU A 138 17.97 0.04 15.79
C LEU A 138 18.93 0.77 16.74
N PRO A 139 19.68 1.80 16.30
CA PRO A 139 20.76 2.37 17.10
C PRO A 139 20.33 3.04 18.41
N SER A 140 19.28 3.86 18.36
CA SER A 140 18.75 4.59 19.52
C SER A 140 17.38 5.21 19.21
N PRO A 141 16.58 5.53 20.23
CA PRO A 141 15.32 6.26 20.06
C PRO A 141 15.46 7.57 19.29
N SER A 142 16.53 8.35 19.55
CA SER A 142 16.78 9.62 18.86
C SER A 142 17.15 9.43 17.39
N SER A 143 17.92 8.38 17.07
CA SER A 143 18.24 8.01 15.70
C SER A 143 16.97 7.59 14.95
N VAL A 144 16.10 6.79 15.58
CA VAL A 144 14.81 6.40 15.02
C VAL A 144 13.93 7.62 14.76
N GLN A 145 13.85 8.56 15.69
CA GLN A 145 13.06 9.78 15.51
C GLN A 145 13.53 10.62 14.31
N ALA A 146 14.84 10.77 14.13
CA ALA A 146 15.41 11.50 12.98
C ALA A 146 15.16 10.76 11.65
N ALA A 147 15.31 9.43 11.63
CA ALA A 147 15.00 8.61 10.48
C ALA A 147 13.51 8.68 10.12
N LEU A 148 12.64 8.57 11.10
CA LEU A 148 11.18 8.62 10.95
C LEU A 148 10.74 9.94 10.29
N LYS A 149 11.27 11.07 10.76
CA LYS A 149 10.97 12.39 10.18
C LYS A 149 11.26 12.41 8.68
N GLY A 150 12.43 11.90 8.28
CA GLY A 150 12.82 11.87 6.87
C GLY A 150 12.09 10.82 6.02
N LEU A 151 11.44 9.81 6.63
CA LEU A 151 10.53 8.89 5.94
C LEU A 151 9.15 9.50 5.75
N LEU A 152 8.63 10.21 6.77
CA LEU A 152 7.36 10.95 6.70
C LEU A 152 7.43 12.08 5.66
N GLU A 153 8.53 12.86 5.64
CA GLU A 153 8.72 13.95 4.68
C GLU A 153 8.80 13.48 3.21
N LYS A 154 9.19 12.22 2.99
CA LYS A 154 9.27 11.59 1.66
C LYS A 154 8.06 10.72 1.33
N ASP A 155 7.04 10.72 2.17
CA ASP A 155 5.82 9.90 2.03
C ASP A 155 6.08 8.39 1.92
N PHE A 156 7.18 7.88 2.50
CA PHE A 156 7.41 6.43 2.57
C PHE A 156 6.58 5.75 3.67
N VAL A 157 6.28 6.51 4.72
CA VAL A 157 5.51 6.07 5.87
C VAL A 157 4.36 7.04 6.10
N THR A 158 3.19 6.53 6.44
CA THR A 158 2.07 7.33 6.96
C THR A 158 1.98 7.20 8.47
N HIS A 159 1.39 8.20 9.13
CA HIS A 159 1.11 8.16 10.55
C HIS A 159 -0.34 8.58 10.82
N GLU A 160 -1.15 7.64 11.28
CA GLU A 160 -2.56 7.84 11.58
C GLU A 160 -2.92 7.19 12.90
N GLN A 161 -3.56 7.93 13.80
CA GLN A 161 -4.03 7.43 15.10
C GLN A 161 -2.93 6.69 15.92
N GLY A 162 -1.68 7.17 15.87
CA GLY A 162 -0.57 6.55 16.58
C GLY A 162 0.06 5.35 15.88
N VAL A 163 -0.37 5.03 14.65
CA VAL A 163 0.09 3.88 13.87
C VAL A 163 0.89 4.35 12.66
N TYR A 164 2.07 3.77 12.49
CA TYR A 164 2.94 3.96 11.33
C TYR A 164 2.79 2.79 10.36
N ARG A 165 2.61 3.10 9.08
CA ARG A 165 2.50 2.10 8.00
C ARG A 165 3.30 2.51 6.78
N ILE A 166 3.74 1.55 5.99
CA ILE A 166 4.28 1.83 4.66
C ILE A 166 3.16 2.42 3.80
N TYR A 167 3.43 3.54 3.14
CA TYR A 167 2.44 4.21 2.30
C TYR A 167 2.04 3.36 1.09
N ASP A 168 3.03 2.85 0.35
CA ASP A 168 2.81 1.95 -0.78
C ASP A 168 2.71 0.50 -0.29
N LYS A 169 1.52 -0.11 -0.43
CA LYS A 169 1.26 -1.48 0.00
C LYS A 169 2.02 -2.52 -0.82
N PHE A 170 2.20 -2.31 -2.12
CA PHE A 170 3.02 -3.21 -2.94
C PHE A 170 4.48 -3.13 -2.51
N PHE A 171 4.97 -1.92 -2.22
CA PHE A 171 6.32 -1.75 -1.70
C PHE A 171 6.51 -2.44 -0.35
N GLY A 172 5.56 -2.31 0.59
CA GLY A 172 5.60 -3.02 1.87
C GLY A 172 5.61 -4.55 1.71
N ILE A 173 4.80 -5.09 0.80
CA ILE A 173 4.82 -6.53 0.49
C ILE A 173 6.18 -6.93 -0.10
N TRP A 174 6.73 -6.13 -1.02
CA TRP A 174 8.04 -6.38 -1.61
C TRP A 174 9.15 -6.35 -0.56
N LEU A 175 9.14 -5.40 0.38
CA LEU A 175 10.09 -5.34 1.49
C LEU A 175 10.04 -6.62 2.32
N ASN A 176 8.85 -7.03 2.76
CA ASN A 176 8.66 -8.22 3.59
C ASN A 176 9.07 -9.53 2.88
N LYS A 177 9.07 -9.56 1.54
CA LYS A 177 9.53 -10.71 0.75
C LYS A 177 11.05 -10.78 0.64
N ASN A 178 11.75 -9.65 0.71
CA ASN A 178 13.18 -9.56 0.40
C ASN A 178 14.07 -9.28 1.62
N TYR A 179 13.52 -8.85 2.76
CA TYR A 179 14.24 -8.43 3.97
C TYR A 179 13.57 -8.88 5.26
#